data_AF-A0A506XYD7-F1
#
_entry.id   AF-A0A506XYD7-F1
#
_cell.length_a   1.000
_cell.length_b   1.000
_cell.length_c   1.000
_cell.angle_alpha   90.00
_cell.angle_beta   90.00
_cell.angle_gamma   90.00
#
_symmetry.space_group_name_H-M   'P 1'
#
loop_
_entity.id
_entity.type
_entity.pdbx_description
1 polymer ?
#
loop_
_entity_poly.entity_id
_entity_poly.type
_entity_poly.pdbx_seq_one_letter_code
_entity_poly.pdbx_strand_id
1 'polypeptide(L)'
;MGSLQILDLTSASSVGAALDRVGIAWSCNADGDILVRLRRPEPQWIDAVFYEITPGYSIRGEFLDATTVEEPDGTTRWEVSPYGPAPTGLTQRIANLYVMPKPEGLGVQAHGSIEGLPPARPIRIKLIPGRPQIDRIEPNYPGLVGRGDSNGFWIGSGIQGSRMEDAELLHFVQMMFQASMLMFDGEFTGWVQIPEG
;
A
#
# COMPACT_ATOMS: atom_id res chain seq x y z
N MET A 1 16.69 -28.23 8.77
CA MET A 1 16.41 -28.16 7.33
C MET A 1 14.91 -28.34 7.15
N GLY A 2 14.17 -27.25 6.96
CA GLY A 2 12.73 -27.33 6.71
C GLY A 2 12.47 -27.79 5.28
N SER A 3 11.49 -28.68 5.08
CA SER A 3 11.08 -29.11 3.74
C SER A 3 10.61 -27.92 2.92
N LEU A 4 11.11 -27.77 1.70
CA LEU A 4 10.57 -26.83 0.72
C LEU A 4 9.12 -27.21 0.43
N GLN A 5 8.17 -26.38 0.83
CA GLN A 5 6.76 -26.55 0.50
C GLN A 5 6.50 -25.89 -0.84
N ILE A 6 6.04 -26.70 -1.79
CA ILE A 6 5.57 -26.22 -3.10
C ILE A 6 4.11 -25.82 -2.93
N LEU A 7 3.84 -24.55 -3.17
CA LEU A 7 2.51 -23.93 -3.14
C LEU A 7 1.76 -24.17 -4.44
N ASP A 8 0.44 -24.25 -4.35
CA ASP A 8 -0.45 -24.11 -5.49
C ASP A 8 -0.88 -22.65 -5.64
N LEU A 9 -0.39 -21.98 -6.68
CA LEU A 9 -0.67 -20.57 -6.95
C LEU A 9 -2.07 -20.33 -7.54
N THR A 10 -2.81 -21.38 -7.88
CA THR A 10 -4.16 -21.27 -8.45
C THR A 10 -5.25 -21.21 -7.39
N SER A 11 -4.88 -21.41 -6.11
CA SER A 11 -5.81 -21.53 -4.99
C SER A 11 -5.57 -20.46 -3.93
N ALA A 12 -6.61 -19.68 -3.63
CA ALA A 12 -6.58 -18.69 -2.56
C ALA A 12 -6.26 -19.29 -1.19
N SER A 13 -6.75 -20.52 -0.91
CA SER A 13 -6.47 -21.17 0.36
C SER A 13 -5.02 -21.60 0.49
N SER A 14 -4.37 -22.03 -0.60
CA SER A 14 -2.96 -22.39 -0.58
C SER A 14 -2.06 -21.16 -0.42
N VAL A 15 -2.34 -20.09 -1.18
CA VAL A 15 -1.59 -18.83 -1.07
C VAL A 15 -1.81 -18.19 0.30
N GLY A 16 -3.05 -18.18 0.79
CA GLY A 16 -3.40 -17.69 2.13
C GLY A 16 -2.68 -18.45 3.26
N ALA A 17 -2.66 -19.78 3.20
CA ALA A 17 -1.91 -20.58 4.19
C ALA A 17 -0.40 -20.26 4.17
N ALA A 18 0.16 -19.88 3.02
CA ALA A 18 1.55 -19.44 2.91
C ALA A 18 1.76 -18.09 3.61
N LEU A 19 0.83 -17.15 3.41
CA LEU A 19 0.84 -15.84 4.07
C LEU A 19 0.71 -15.97 5.59
N ASP A 20 -0.12 -16.89 6.08
CA ASP A 20 -0.26 -17.19 7.51
C ASP A 20 1.07 -17.68 8.13
N ARG A 21 1.79 -18.56 7.43
CA ARG A 21 3.09 -19.09 7.91
C ARG A 21 4.15 -18.01 8.09
N VAL A 22 4.06 -16.91 7.35
CA VAL A 22 4.97 -15.77 7.42
C VAL A 22 4.40 -14.59 8.23
N GLY A 23 3.26 -14.78 8.90
CA GLY A 23 2.65 -13.79 9.78
C GLY A 23 2.04 -12.59 9.05
N ILE A 24 1.72 -12.72 7.76
CA ILE A 24 1.06 -11.66 6.99
C ILE A 24 -0.45 -11.85 7.08
N ALA A 25 -1.14 -10.88 7.66
CA ALA A 25 -2.59 -10.88 7.69
C ALA A 25 -3.18 -10.67 6.29
N TRP A 26 -4.18 -11.47 5.95
CA TRP A 26 -4.86 -11.43 4.66
C TRP A 26 -6.36 -11.66 4.81
N SER A 27 -7.10 -11.33 3.76
CA SER A 27 -8.52 -11.59 3.62
C SER A 27 -8.82 -12.01 2.18
N CYS A 28 -9.94 -12.66 1.93
CA CYS A 28 -10.33 -13.13 0.60
C CYS A 28 -11.69 -12.55 0.23
N ASN A 29 -11.86 -12.10 -1.01
CA ASN A 29 -13.17 -11.74 -1.55
C ASN A 29 -13.91 -12.99 -2.10
N ALA A 30 -15.14 -12.79 -2.57
CA ALA A 30 -15.97 -13.87 -3.13
C ALA A 30 -15.39 -14.48 -4.41
N ASP A 31 -14.55 -13.74 -5.14
CA ASP A 31 -13.92 -14.16 -6.40
C ASP A 31 -12.63 -14.96 -6.18
N GLY A 32 -12.21 -15.16 -4.92
CA GLY A 32 -10.97 -15.85 -4.60
C GLY A 32 -9.72 -14.98 -4.67
N ASP A 33 -9.86 -13.67 -4.84
CA ASP A 33 -8.74 -12.75 -4.77
C ASP A 33 -8.42 -12.43 -3.29
N ILE A 34 -7.15 -12.41 -2.98
CA ILE A 34 -6.61 -12.17 -1.64
C ILE A 34 -6.22 -10.71 -1.52
N LEU A 35 -6.68 -10.05 -0.47
CA LEU A 35 -6.24 -8.74 -0.06
C LEU A 35 -5.27 -8.85 1.11
N VAL A 36 -4.03 -8.42 0.89
CA VAL A 36 -2.98 -8.26 1.90
C VAL A 36 -2.83 -6.76 2.18
N ARG A 37 -2.92 -6.37 3.45
CA ARG A 37 -2.79 -4.96 3.88
C ARG A 37 -1.55 -4.82 4.74
N LEU A 38 -0.56 -4.10 4.22
CA LEU A 38 0.73 -3.92 4.87
C LEU A 38 0.90 -2.46 5.28
N ARG A 39 1.31 -2.26 6.53
CA ARG A 39 1.66 -0.97 7.11
C ARG A 39 3.17 -0.88 7.24
N ARG A 40 3.72 0.33 7.23
CA ARG A 40 5.15 0.53 7.53
C ARG A 40 5.45 0.01 8.94
N PRO A 41 6.46 -0.87 9.13
CA PRO A 41 6.75 -1.50 10.42
C PRO A 41 7.57 -0.61 11.40
N GLU A 42 7.89 0.63 11.02
CA GLU A 42 8.70 1.55 11.81
C GLU A 42 7.92 2.25 12.93
N PRO A 43 8.58 2.75 13.99
CA PRO A 43 7.91 3.33 15.17
C PRO A 43 7.03 4.55 14.86
N GLN A 44 7.18 5.21 13.71
CA GLN A 44 6.34 6.31 13.23
C GLN A 44 5.37 5.83 12.14
N TRP A 45 4.47 4.95 12.50
CA TRP A 45 3.35 4.47 11.68
C TRP A 45 2.25 5.54 11.42
N ILE A 46 2.46 6.76 11.91
CA ILE A 46 1.55 7.90 11.81
C ILE A 46 2.28 9.05 11.11
N ASP A 47 1.66 9.62 10.09
CA ASP A 47 2.17 10.77 9.35
C ASP A 47 1.20 11.94 9.44
N ALA A 48 1.73 13.17 9.54
CA ALA A 48 0.94 14.37 9.27
C ALA A 48 0.80 14.55 7.76
N VAL A 49 -0.41 14.90 7.31
CA VAL A 49 -0.69 15.09 5.89
C VAL A 49 -1.40 16.42 5.67
N PHE A 50 -1.15 17.04 4.53
CA PHE A 50 -2.01 18.05 3.96
C PHE A 50 -2.67 17.48 2.70
N TYR A 51 -3.97 17.74 2.52
CA TYR A 51 -4.65 17.42 1.28
C TYR A 51 -5.86 18.33 1.04
N GLU A 52 -6.17 18.51 -0.25
CA GLU A 52 -7.35 19.23 -0.73
C GLU A 52 -8.22 18.27 -1.55
N ILE A 53 -9.55 18.33 -1.33
CA ILE A 53 -10.52 17.60 -2.14
C ILE A 53 -10.92 18.49 -3.32
N THR A 54 -10.66 18.04 -4.53
CA THR A 54 -11.04 18.73 -5.77
C THR A 54 -12.37 18.20 -6.31
N PRO A 55 -13.01 18.88 -7.28
CA PRO A 55 -14.24 18.37 -7.92
C PRO A 55 -14.07 16.94 -8.43
N GLY A 56 -15.12 16.12 -8.28
CA GLY A 56 -15.08 14.70 -8.66
C GLY A 56 -14.45 13.77 -7.62
N TYR A 57 -14.27 14.21 -6.38
CA TYR A 57 -13.67 13.43 -5.28
C TYR A 57 -12.19 13.07 -5.50
N SER A 58 -11.50 13.75 -6.42
CA SER A 58 -10.05 13.64 -6.52
C SER A 58 -9.38 14.41 -5.39
N ILE A 59 -8.15 14.04 -5.10
CA ILE A 59 -7.33 14.62 -4.06
C ILE A 59 -5.96 14.98 -4.64
N ARG A 60 -5.43 16.12 -4.19
CA ARG A 60 -3.99 16.43 -4.21
C ARG A 60 -3.53 16.66 -2.78
N GLY A 61 -2.36 16.16 -2.43
CA GLY A 61 -1.81 16.35 -1.09
C GLY A 61 -0.32 16.06 -1.00
N GLU A 62 0.21 16.17 0.20
CA GLU A 62 1.60 15.87 0.52
C GLU A 62 1.74 15.39 1.97
N PHE A 63 2.74 14.57 2.21
CA PHE A 63 3.18 14.22 3.56
C PHE A 63 4.04 15.33 4.12
N LEU A 64 3.73 15.75 5.34
CA LEU A 64 4.43 16.85 6.00
C LEU A 64 5.54 16.30 6.88
N ASP A 65 6.67 17.02 6.92
CA ASP A 65 7.74 16.73 7.87
C ASP A 65 7.27 17.12 9.28
N ALA A 66 6.92 16.09 10.05
CA ALA A 66 6.33 16.23 11.37
C ALA A 66 7.18 15.51 12.40
N THR A 67 7.42 16.18 13.53
CA THR A 67 8.16 15.62 14.65
C THR A 67 7.19 15.29 15.78
N THR A 68 7.40 14.14 16.41
CA THR A 68 6.70 13.75 17.64
C THR A 68 7.34 14.40 18.86
N VAL A 69 6.54 15.06 19.68
CA VAL A 69 6.95 15.59 20.98
C VAL A 69 6.18 14.84 22.06
N GLU A 70 6.89 14.17 22.96
CA GLU A 70 6.28 13.56 24.15
C GLU A 70 6.03 14.65 25.20
N GLU A 71 4.79 14.76 25.63
CA GLU A 71 4.35 15.71 26.65
C GLU A 71 4.55 15.12 28.06
N PRO A 72 4.68 15.96 29.11
CA PRO A 72 4.86 15.49 30.48
C PRO A 72 3.74 14.61 31.03
N ASP A 73 2.56 14.64 30.41
CA ASP A 73 1.40 13.80 30.75
C ASP A 73 1.39 12.45 30.02
N GLY A 74 2.43 12.15 29.23
CA GLY A 74 2.57 10.92 28.45
C GLY A 74 1.82 10.92 27.12
N THR A 75 1.21 12.04 26.73
CA THR A 75 0.60 12.18 25.40
C THR A 75 1.65 12.55 24.34
N THR A 76 1.36 12.25 23.07
CA THR A 76 2.23 12.63 21.95
C THR A 76 1.58 13.77 21.17
N ARG A 77 2.26 14.91 21.09
CA ARG A 77 1.92 16.00 20.18
C ARG A 77 2.70 15.86 18.88
N TRP A 78 2.08 16.24 17.77
CA TRP A 78 2.74 16.36 16.47
C TRP A 78 3.02 17.82 16.16
N GLU A 79 4.28 18.13 15.90
CA GLU A 79 4.72 19.45 15.45
C GLU A 79 5.10 19.38 13.98
N VAL A 80 4.47 20.23 13.18
CA VAL A 80 4.79 20.40 11.75
C VAL A 80 5.51 21.73 11.59
N SER A 81 6.44 21.79 10.62
CA SER A 81 7.07 23.06 10.23
C SER A 81 6.03 24.18 10.06
N PRO A 82 6.25 25.38 10.63
CA PRO A 82 5.36 26.52 10.41
C PRO A 82 5.46 27.06 8.98
N TYR A 83 6.47 26.62 8.20
CA TYR A 83 6.68 26.97 6.81
C TYR A 83 6.06 25.86 5.95
N GLY A 84 4.81 26.04 5.53
CA GLY A 84 4.07 25.08 4.71
C GLY A 84 2.55 25.19 4.92
N PRO A 85 1.77 24.32 4.26
CA PRO A 85 0.35 24.20 4.55
C PRO A 85 0.11 23.64 5.96
N ALA A 86 -0.98 24.06 6.59
CA ALA A 86 -1.41 23.47 7.85
C ALA A 86 -1.86 22.01 7.62
N PRO A 87 -1.56 21.07 8.53
CA PRO A 87 -1.98 19.68 8.39
C PRO A 87 -3.51 19.56 8.35
N THR A 88 -4.01 18.79 7.38
CA THR A 88 -5.42 18.39 7.33
C THR A 88 -5.73 17.30 8.36
N GLY A 89 -4.74 16.47 8.70
CA GLY A 89 -4.89 15.45 9.74
C GLY A 89 -3.68 14.55 9.90
N LEU A 90 -3.83 13.56 10.78
CA LEU A 90 -2.89 12.45 10.97
C LEU A 90 -3.38 11.23 10.21
N THR A 91 -2.46 10.47 9.64
CA THR A 91 -2.79 9.37 8.74
C THR A 91 -1.84 8.19 8.86
N GLN A 92 -2.20 7.07 8.22
CA GLN A 92 -1.33 5.92 8.03
C GLN A 92 -1.15 5.63 6.55
N ARG A 93 0.09 5.37 6.15
CA ARG A 93 0.43 4.82 4.83
C ARG A 93 0.19 3.32 4.82
N ILE A 94 -0.65 2.85 3.90
CA ILE A 94 -1.02 1.44 3.80
C ILE A 94 -0.85 0.99 2.35
N ALA A 95 -0.04 -0.02 2.13
CA ALA A 95 0.01 -0.72 0.86
C ALA A 95 -1.04 -1.83 0.86
N ASN A 96 -1.93 -1.81 -0.12
CA ASN A 96 -2.92 -2.86 -0.36
C ASN A 96 -2.44 -3.67 -1.56
N LEU A 97 -2.10 -4.94 -1.32
CA LEU A 97 -1.73 -5.88 -2.36
C LEU A 97 -2.92 -6.80 -2.65
N TYR A 98 -3.42 -6.76 -3.86
CA TYR A 98 -4.45 -7.63 -4.40
C TYR A 98 -3.75 -8.77 -5.12
N VAL A 99 -3.73 -9.92 -4.47
CA VAL A 99 -3.14 -11.15 -4.96
C VAL A 99 -4.25 -11.98 -5.61
N MET A 100 -4.12 -12.25 -6.89
CA MET A 100 -5.14 -12.83 -7.76
C MET A 100 -4.64 -14.19 -8.28
N PRO A 101 -4.92 -15.30 -7.58
CA PRO A 101 -4.70 -16.64 -8.09
C PRO A 101 -5.44 -16.85 -9.41
N LYS A 102 -4.75 -17.36 -10.43
CA LYS A 102 -5.32 -17.70 -11.76
C LYS A 102 -4.74 -19.03 -12.25
N PRO A 103 -5.41 -19.75 -13.18
CA PRO A 103 -4.91 -21.02 -13.71
C PRO A 103 -3.50 -20.94 -14.31
N GLU A 104 -3.15 -19.81 -14.92
CA GLU A 104 -1.87 -19.52 -15.57
C GLU A 104 -0.78 -19.04 -14.61
N GLY A 105 -1.15 -18.68 -13.36
CA GLY A 105 -0.22 -18.24 -12.33
C GLY A 105 -0.81 -17.25 -11.35
N LEU A 106 0.03 -16.39 -10.77
CA LEU A 106 -0.37 -15.43 -9.73
C LEU A 106 -0.23 -14.00 -10.24
N GLY A 107 -1.34 -13.28 -10.35
CA GLY A 107 -1.31 -11.82 -10.56
C GLY A 107 -1.23 -11.10 -9.23
N VAL A 108 -0.47 -10.00 -9.14
CA VAL A 108 -0.49 -9.11 -7.99
C VAL A 108 -0.58 -7.67 -8.46
N GLN A 109 -1.56 -6.94 -7.94
CA GLN A 109 -1.68 -5.50 -8.13
C GLN A 109 -1.58 -4.79 -6.79
N ALA A 110 -0.86 -3.69 -6.75
CA ALA A 110 -0.64 -2.92 -5.55
C ALA A 110 -1.22 -1.51 -5.64
N HIS A 111 -1.77 -1.05 -4.52
CA HIS A 111 -2.31 0.30 -4.37
C HIS A 111 -1.88 0.90 -3.04
N GLY A 112 -1.28 2.09 -3.08
CA GLY A 112 -1.11 2.91 -1.89
C GLY A 112 -2.46 3.47 -1.45
N SER A 113 -2.73 3.44 -0.15
CA SER A 113 -3.84 4.15 0.47
C SER A 113 -3.40 4.89 1.72
N ILE A 114 -4.04 6.03 1.95
CA ILE A 114 -3.89 6.82 3.17
C ILE A 114 -5.18 6.64 3.98
N GLU A 115 -5.07 6.28 5.26
CA GLU A 115 -6.21 6.22 6.19
C GLU A 115 -6.09 7.31 7.25
N GLY A 116 -7.11 8.17 7.33
CA GLY A 116 -7.24 9.19 8.36
C GLY A 116 -7.42 8.59 9.76
N LEU A 117 -6.69 9.13 10.73
CA LEU A 117 -6.80 8.78 12.13
C LEU A 117 -7.70 9.78 12.89
N PRO A 118 -8.39 9.34 13.95
CA PRO A 118 -9.11 10.25 14.84
C PRO A 118 -8.20 11.37 15.35
N PRO A 119 -8.70 12.61 15.54
CA PRO A 119 -10.11 13.02 15.52
C PRO A 119 -10.66 13.43 14.14
N ALA A 120 -9.85 13.34 13.07
CA ALA A 120 -10.33 13.60 11.71
C ALA A 120 -11.40 12.55 11.31
N ARG A 121 -12.34 12.93 10.43
CA ARG A 121 -13.28 11.94 9.86
C ARG A 121 -12.46 10.85 9.16
N PRO A 122 -12.78 9.55 9.33
CA PRO A 122 -12.06 8.48 8.66
C PRO A 122 -12.25 8.64 7.14
N ILE A 123 -11.22 9.17 6.50
CA ILE A 123 -11.11 9.24 5.04
C ILE A 123 -10.11 8.18 4.61
N ARG A 124 -10.47 7.41 3.58
CA ARG A 124 -9.51 6.56 2.88
C ARG A 124 -9.23 7.21 1.54
N ILE A 125 -7.97 7.45 1.24
CA ILE A 125 -7.53 8.03 -0.03
C ILE A 125 -6.77 6.94 -0.78
N LYS A 126 -7.25 6.54 -1.96
CA LYS A 126 -6.51 5.66 -2.85
C LYS A 126 -5.56 6.50 -3.68
N LEU A 127 -4.27 6.23 -3.61
CA LEU A 127 -3.25 6.97 -4.33
C LEU A 127 -3.13 6.52 -5.78
N ILE A 128 -2.87 7.49 -6.64
CA ILE A 128 -2.40 7.29 -8.02
C ILE A 128 -0.95 7.75 -8.05
N PRO A 129 0.01 6.87 -8.39
CA PRO A 129 1.39 7.28 -8.47
C PRO A 129 1.57 8.26 -9.63
N GLY A 130 2.14 9.42 -9.33
CA GLY A 130 2.52 10.43 -10.31
C GLY A 130 3.89 10.14 -10.92
N ARG A 131 4.28 10.96 -11.89
CA ARG A 131 5.57 10.81 -12.57
C ARG A 131 6.77 10.78 -11.62
N PRO A 132 6.86 11.65 -10.58
CA PRO A 132 7.98 11.61 -9.64
C PRO A 132 8.12 10.28 -8.89
N GLN A 133 6.99 9.64 -8.54
CA GLN A 133 7.02 8.32 -7.89
C GLN A 133 7.44 7.24 -8.89
N ILE A 134 6.94 7.28 -10.12
CA ILE A 134 7.33 6.33 -11.18
C ILE A 134 8.82 6.41 -11.49
N ASP A 135 9.39 7.61 -11.57
CA ASP A 135 10.82 7.80 -11.83
C ASP A 135 11.70 7.26 -10.68
N ARG A 136 11.12 6.97 -9.50
CA ARG A 136 11.79 6.25 -8.39
C ARG A 136 11.51 4.74 -8.40
N ILE A 137 10.29 4.33 -8.75
CA ILE A 137 9.90 2.91 -8.75
C ILE A 137 10.60 2.16 -9.88
N GLU A 138 10.50 2.65 -11.12
CA GLU A 138 10.94 1.89 -12.30
C GLU A 138 12.43 1.54 -12.29
N PRO A 139 13.37 2.42 -11.87
CA PRO A 139 14.79 2.05 -11.79
C PRO A 139 15.11 0.99 -10.72
N ASN A 140 14.34 0.94 -9.63
CA ASN A 140 14.57 0.02 -8.51
C ASN A 140 13.78 -1.29 -8.68
N TYR A 141 12.65 -1.24 -9.38
CA TYR A 141 11.72 -2.34 -9.58
C TYR A 141 11.20 -2.35 -11.03
N PRO A 142 12.06 -2.66 -12.01
CA PRO A 142 11.72 -2.55 -13.42
C PRO A 142 10.57 -3.48 -13.80
N GLY A 143 9.64 -2.97 -14.61
CA GLY A 143 8.49 -3.73 -15.12
C GLY A 143 7.31 -3.88 -14.13
N LEU A 144 7.39 -3.30 -12.92
CA LEU A 144 6.25 -3.25 -12.02
C LEU A 144 5.25 -2.15 -12.37
N VAL A 145 5.65 -1.13 -13.13
CA VAL A 145 4.78 -0.01 -13.48
C VAL A 145 3.99 -0.31 -14.75
N GLY A 146 2.67 -0.41 -14.60
CA GLY A 146 1.73 -0.41 -15.71
C GLY A 146 1.17 0.99 -16.00
N ARG A 147 0.70 1.19 -17.23
CA ARG A 147 -0.09 2.36 -17.63
C ARG A 147 -1.53 1.93 -17.85
N GLY A 148 -2.47 2.67 -17.27
CA GLY A 148 -3.89 2.52 -17.54
C GLY A 148 -4.35 3.44 -18.67
N ASP A 149 -5.58 3.22 -19.13
CA ASP A 149 -6.18 3.93 -20.28
C ASP A 149 -6.37 5.44 -20.05
N SER A 150 -6.42 5.87 -18.78
CA SER A 150 -6.66 7.27 -18.37
C SER A 150 -5.39 8.08 -18.08
N ASN A 151 -4.23 7.68 -18.64
CA ASN A 151 -2.89 8.21 -18.30
C ASN A 151 -2.46 7.99 -16.84
N GLY A 152 -3.23 7.26 -16.05
CA GLY A 152 -2.86 6.86 -14.69
C GLY A 152 -1.84 5.71 -14.71
N PHE A 153 -0.93 5.71 -13.74
CA PHE A 153 -0.02 4.58 -13.52
C PHE A 153 -0.59 3.64 -12.46
N TRP A 154 -0.22 2.37 -12.52
CA TRP A 154 -0.51 1.38 -11.48
C TRP A 154 0.72 0.50 -11.25
N ILE A 155 0.79 -0.13 -10.09
CA ILE A 155 1.88 -1.06 -9.75
C ILE A 155 1.32 -2.47 -9.75
N GLY A 156 1.97 -3.39 -10.44
CA GLY A 156 1.59 -4.80 -10.43
C GLY A 156 2.56 -5.66 -11.22
N SER A 157 2.49 -6.96 -10.97
CA SER A 157 3.31 -7.96 -11.66
C SER A 157 2.62 -9.31 -11.60
N GLY A 158 3.12 -10.26 -12.37
CA GLY A 158 2.61 -11.62 -12.42
C GLY A 158 3.74 -12.63 -12.33
N ILE A 159 3.46 -13.74 -11.67
CA ILE A 159 4.28 -14.94 -11.70
C ILE A 159 3.60 -15.94 -12.62
N GLN A 160 4.34 -16.45 -13.59
CA GLN A 160 3.85 -17.53 -14.46
C GLN A 160 4.06 -18.89 -13.80
N GLY A 161 3.11 -19.79 -14.03
CA GLY A 161 3.15 -21.15 -13.52
C GLY A 161 2.28 -21.34 -12.28
N SER A 162 1.80 -22.56 -12.09
CA SER A 162 0.85 -22.90 -11.03
C SER A 162 1.50 -23.25 -9.70
N ARG A 163 2.83 -23.20 -9.61
CA ARG A 163 3.59 -23.66 -8.45
C ARG A 163 4.75 -22.75 -8.12
N MET A 164 5.01 -22.57 -6.81
CA MET A 164 6.04 -21.67 -6.28
C MET A 164 6.44 -22.10 -4.87
N GLU A 165 7.65 -21.79 -4.43
CA GLU A 165 8.04 -21.99 -3.03
C GLU A 165 7.56 -20.86 -2.11
N ASP A 166 7.28 -21.16 -0.85
CA ASP A 166 6.92 -20.15 0.17
C ASP A 166 7.88 -18.96 0.21
N ALA A 167 9.18 -19.23 0.12
CA ALA A 167 10.22 -18.20 0.19
C ALA A 167 10.16 -17.25 -1.02
N GLU A 168 9.85 -17.77 -2.20
CA GLU A 168 9.70 -16.97 -3.42
C GLU A 168 8.44 -16.10 -3.34
N LEU A 169 7.32 -16.65 -2.84
CA LEU A 169 6.10 -15.86 -2.61
C LEU A 169 6.34 -14.75 -1.61
N LEU A 170 7.02 -15.03 -0.49
CA LEU A 170 7.36 -14.03 0.51
C LEU A 170 8.24 -12.93 -0.10
N HIS A 171 9.29 -13.31 -0.84
CA HIS A 171 10.16 -12.35 -1.49
C HIS A 171 9.39 -11.46 -2.47
N PHE A 172 8.48 -12.06 -3.26
CA PHE A 172 7.64 -11.33 -4.19
C PHE A 172 6.68 -10.35 -3.49
N VAL A 173 5.99 -10.78 -2.43
CA VAL A 173 5.11 -9.92 -1.63
C VAL A 173 5.89 -8.77 -0.98
N GLN A 174 7.10 -9.04 -0.47
CA GLN A 174 7.97 -8.00 0.10
C GLN A 174 8.44 -6.99 -0.94
N MET A 175 8.84 -7.45 -2.13
CA MET A 175 9.21 -6.57 -3.24
C MET A 175 8.04 -5.69 -3.65
N MET A 176 6.85 -6.28 -3.83
CA MET A 176 5.62 -5.54 -4.15
C MET A 176 5.28 -4.51 -3.08
N PHE A 177 5.43 -4.87 -1.79
CA PHE A 177 5.25 -3.96 -0.67
C PHE A 177 6.22 -2.77 -0.73
N GLN A 178 7.52 -3.02 -0.90
CA GLN A 178 8.53 -1.97 -0.95
C GLN A 178 8.30 -1.02 -2.14
N ALA A 179 7.99 -1.55 -3.32
CA ALA A 179 7.63 -0.74 -4.49
C ALA A 179 6.39 0.12 -4.23
N SER A 180 5.38 -0.43 -3.54
CA SER A 180 4.17 0.30 -3.16
C SER A 180 4.45 1.43 -2.18
N MET A 181 5.44 1.28 -1.30
CA MET A 181 5.80 2.32 -0.35
C MET A 181 6.37 3.57 -1.03
N LEU A 182 6.99 3.42 -2.20
CA LEU A 182 7.46 4.55 -3.00
C LEU A 182 6.32 5.39 -3.62
N MET A 183 5.07 4.89 -3.61
CA MET A 183 3.91 5.68 -4.02
C MET A 183 3.62 6.84 -3.07
N PHE A 184 4.14 6.80 -1.84
CA PHE A 184 3.94 7.83 -0.82
C PHE A 184 5.05 8.88 -0.80
N ASP A 185 6.02 8.80 -1.71
CA ASP A 185 7.14 9.72 -1.74
C ASP A 185 6.78 11.04 -2.42
N GLY A 186 6.67 12.13 -1.64
CA GLY A 186 6.42 13.48 -2.13
C GLY A 186 4.92 13.82 -2.28
N GLU A 187 4.62 14.79 -3.14
CA GLU A 187 3.23 15.14 -3.46
C GLU A 187 2.50 13.97 -4.11
N PHE A 188 1.27 13.72 -3.68
CA PHE A 188 0.43 12.66 -4.18
C PHE A 188 -0.87 13.18 -4.80
N THR A 189 -1.42 12.37 -5.69
CA THR A 189 -2.79 12.50 -6.18
C THR A 189 -3.57 11.23 -5.85
N GLY A 190 -4.89 11.33 -5.76
CA GLY A 190 -5.71 10.17 -5.45
C GLY A 190 -7.20 10.42 -5.53
N TRP A 191 -7.97 9.47 -5.01
CA TRP A 191 -9.42 9.57 -4.91
C TRP A 191 -9.87 9.23 -3.50
N VAL A 192 -10.91 9.91 -3.02
CA VAL A 192 -11.63 9.48 -1.82
C VAL A 192 -12.28 8.13 -2.10
N GLN A 193 -11.92 7.12 -1.33
CA GLN A 193 -12.66 5.87 -1.27
C GLN A 193 -13.79 6.02 -0.27
N ILE A 194 -15.02 5.95 -0.79
CA ILE A 194 -16.20 5.72 0.03
C ILE A 194 -16.18 4.23 0.36
N PRO A 195 -16.18 3.82 1.65
CA PRO A 195 -16.29 2.42 1.99
C PRO A 195 -17.54 1.84 1.34
N GLU A 196 -17.37 0.78 0.54
CA GLU A 196 -18.52 -0.03 0.14
C GLU A 196 -19.06 -0.68 1.42
N GLY A 197 -20.32 -0.36 1.74
CA GLY A 197 -21.02 -0.85 2.94
C GLY A 197 -21.49 -2.29 2.80
#